data_AF-A0A956I5Q9-F1
#
_entry.id   AF-A0A956I5Q9-F1
#
_cell.length_a   1.000
_cell.length_b   1.000
_cell.length_c   1.000
_cell.angle_alpha   90.00
_cell.angle_beta   90.00
_cell.angle_gamma   90.00
#
_symmetry.space_group_name_H-M   'P 1'
#
loop_
_entity.id
_entity.type
_entity.pdbx_description
1 polymer ?
#
loop_
_entity_poly.entity_id
_entity_poly.type
_entity_poly.pdbx_seq_one_letter_code
_entity_poly.pdbx_strand_id
1 'polypeptide(L)'
;MTAPSETPRWRRALSWAFLVGGAGLLVWLVWDAGPATVGSALLEAGPWVPLILVFDAGWFVGEVVAHRVLLEDDAERMPLGALVRANLAAFGFVALAPLGKAGAEIARALAVARHVGGPRAAAAAANVQAASLLGNALVSV
;
A
#
# COMPACT_ATOMS: atom_id res chain seq x y z
N MET A 1 -2.25 19.73 21.60
CA MET A 1 -3.22 18.66 21.33
C MET A 1 -4.52 19.31 20.88
N THR A 2 -4.74 19.40 19.57
CA THR A 2 -6.00 19.90 18.99
C THR A 2 -7.00 18.74 18.97
N ALA A 3 -8.22 18.99 19.44
CA ALA A 3 -9.30 17.99 19.45
C ALA A 3 -9.60 17.50 18.01
N PRO A 4 -9.95 16.22 17.82
CA PRO A 4 -10.32 15.72 16.50
C PRO A 4 -11.57 16.46 16.02
N SER A 5 -11.44 17.23 14.94
CA SER A 5 -12.57 17.88 14.28
C SER A 5 -13.55 16.81 13.82
N GLU A 6 -14.79 16.86 14.30
CA GLU A 6 -15.83 15.92 13.88
C GLU A 6 -15.96 15.97 12.35
N THR A 7 -15.72 14.84 11.70
CA THR A 7 -15.92 14.69 10.25
C THR A 7 -17.36 15.07 9.91
N PRO A 8 -17.61 16.02 8.98
CA PRO A 8 -18.96 16.44 8.61
C PRO A 8 -19.83 15.25 8.20
N ARG A 9 -21.08 15.20 8.67
CA ARG A 9 -22.03 14.11 8.38
C ARG A 9 -22.17 13.78 6.89
N TRP A 10 -22.07 14.79 6.02
CA TRP A 10 -22.13 14.62 4.57
C TRP A 10 -20.95 13.82 4.00
N ARG A 11 -19.74 13.97 4.57
CA ARG A 11 -18.57 13.20 4.13
C ARG A 11 -18.73 11.73 4.46
N ARG A 12 -19.24 11.42 5.65
CA ARG A 12 -19.55 10.04 6.03
C ARG A 12 -20.63 9.44 5.12
N ALA A 13 -21.70 10.18 4.85
CA ALA A 13 -22.74 9.74 3.93
C ALA A 13 -22.19 9.45 2.53
N LEU A 14 -21.30 10.32 2.03
CA LEU A 14 -20.64 10.13 0.74
C LEU A 14 -19.73 8.89 0.72
N SER A 15 -18.94 8.67 1.78
CA SER A 15 -18.11 7.46 1.92
C SER A 15 -18.95 6.19 1.91
N TRP A 16 -20.08 6.17 2.62
CA TRP A 16 -21.00 5.04 2.60
C TRP A 16 -21.66 4.85 1.23
N ALA A 17 -22.04 5.93 0.56
CA ALA A 17 -22.58 5.86 -0.79
C ALA A 17 -21.59 5.25 -1.79
N PHE A 18 -20.31 5.66 -1.74
CA PHE A 18 -19.27 5.06 -2.59
C PHE A 18 -18.99 3.60 -2.24
N LEU A 19 -18.96 3.26 -0.95
CA LEU A 19 -18.74 1.87 -0.53
C LEU A 19 -19.87 0.96 -1.01
N VAL A 20 -21.13 1.34 -0.75
CA VAL A 20 -22.31 0.56 -1.16
C VAL A 20 -22.44 0.52 -2.67
N GLY A 21 -22.22 1.65 -3.35
CA GLY A 21 -22.26 1.73 -4.80
C GLY A 21 -21.18 0.86 -5.46
N GLY A 22 -19.93 0.94 -4.97
CA GLY A 22 -18.82 0.13 -5.47
C GLY A 22 -19.01 -1.36 -5.22
N ALA A 23 -19.44 -1.74 -4.00
CA ALA A 23 -19.75 -3.12 -3.67
C ALA A 23 -20.92 -3.66 -4.52
N GLY A 24 -21.98 -2.85 -4.69
CA GLY A 24 -23.13 -3.19 -5.53
C GLY A 24 -22.74 -3.38 -6.99
N LEU A 25 -21.88 -2.51 -7.52
CA LEU A 25 -21.34 -2.65 -8.88
C LEU A 25 -20.52 -3.94 -9.04
N LEU A 26 -19.67 -4.27 -8.06
CA LEU A 26 -18.90 -5.52 -8.04
C LEU A 26 -19.81 -6.76 -8.05
N VAL A 27 -20.84 -6.77 -7.19
CA VAL A 27 -21.83 -7.85 -7.14
C VAL A 27 -22.57 -7.98 -8.47
N TRP A 28 -23.01 -6.85 -9.03
CA TRP A 28 -23.67 -6.82 -10.32
C TRP A 28 -22.77 -7.36 -11.44
N LEU A 29 -21.48 -6.97 -11.48
CA LEU A 29 -20.52 -7.45 -12.46
C LEU A 29 -20.29 -8.96 -12.37
N VAL A 30 -20.16 -9.50 -11.15
CA VAL A 30 -20.03 -10.95 -10.94
C VAL A 30 -21.29 -11.69 -11.35
N TRP A 31 -22.46 -11.09 -11.10
CA TRP A 31 -23.73 -11.70 -11.45
C TRP A 31 -23.96 -11.70 -12.97
N ASP A 32 -23.64 -10.60 -13.64
CA ASP A 32 -23.72 -10.44 -15.09
C ASP A 32 -22.74 -11.38 -15.83
N ALA A 33 -21.50 -11.49 -15.35
CA ALA A 33 -20.52 -12.44 -15.89
C ALA A 33 -20.85 -13.91 -15.58
N GLY A 34 -21.73 -14.16 -14.60
CA GLY A 34 -22.05 -15.47 -14.07
C GLY A 34 -21.08 -15.91 -12.97
N PRO A 35 -21.55 -16.18 -11.74
CA PRO A 35 -20.67 -16.53 -10.61
C PRO A 35 -19.92 -17.85 -10.83
N ALA A 36 -20.51 -18.79 -11.58
CA ALA A 36 -19.85 -20.04 -11.95
C ALA A 36 -18.64 -19.79 -12.86
N THR A 37 -18.79 -18.89 -13.84
CA THR A 37 -17.71 -18.48 -14.76
C THR A 37 -16.58 -17.77 -14.02
N VAL A 38 -16.91 -16.85 -13.11
CA VAL A 38 -15.92 -16.16 -12.28
C VAL A 38 -15.20 -17.16 -11.37
N GLY A 39 -15.95 -18.10 -10.76
CA GLY A 39 -15.38 -19.15 -9.92
C GLY A 39 -14.44 -20.08 -10.68
N SER A 40 -14.81 -20.53 -11.88
CA SER A 40 -13.93 -21.37 -12.70
C SER A 40 -12.67 -20.64 -13.12
N ALA A 41 -12.77 -19.38 -13.55
CA ALA A 41 -11.62 -18.56 -13.88
C ALA A 41 -10.65 -18.38 -12.69
N LEU A 42 -11.18 -18.19 -11.46
CA LEU A 42 -10.34 -18.09 -10.26
C LEU A 42 -9.63 -19.41 -9.94
N LEU A 43 -10.31 -20.55 -10.11
CA LEU A 43 -9.71 -21.86 -9.89
C LEU A 43 -8.66 -22.20 -10.95
N GLU A 44 -8.91 -21.86 -12.21
CA GLU A 44 -7.96 -22.00 -13.32
C GLU A 44 -6.73 -21.10 -13.16
N ALA A 45 -6.90 -19.93 -12.53
CA ALA A 45 -5.78 -19.06 -12.15
C ALA A 45 -4.99 -19.58 -10.93
N GLY A 46 -5.55 -20.52 -10.16
CA GLY A 46 -4.95 -21.07 -8.94
C GLY A 46 -3.49 -21.52 -9.06
N PRO A 47 -3.08 -22.26 -10.11
CA PRO A 47 -1.69 -22.65 -10.34
C PRO A 47 -0.71 -21.49 -10.49
N TRP A 48 -1.18 -20.30 -10.86
CA TRP A 48 -0.37 -19.08 -11.01
C TRP A 48 -0.23 -18.29 -9.71
N VAL A 49 -0.98 -18.63 -8.65
CA VAL A 49 -0.89 -17.95 -7.34
C VAL A 49 0.54 -17.92 -6.79
N PRO A 50 1.35 -19.00 -6.83
CA PRO A 50 2.74 -18.94 -6.40
C PRO A 50 3.56 -17.90 -7.17
N LEU A 51 3.32 -17.75 -8.48
CA LEU A 51 4.01 -16.77 -9.30
C LEU A 51 3.62 -15.33 -8.90
N ILE A 52 2.33 -15.09 -8.64
CA ILE A 52 1.85 -13.80 -8.11
C ILE A 52 2.53 -13.48 -6.78
N LEU A 53 2.62 -14.46 -5.87
CA LEU A 53 3.30 -14.29 -4.58
C LEU A 53 4.78 -13.98 -4.74
N VAL A 54 5.47 -14.60 -5.71
CA VAL A 54 6.87 -14.29 -6.02
C VAL A 54 7.02 -12.86 -6.52
N PHE A 55 6.14 -12.40 -7.41
CA PHE A 55 6.18 -11.01 -7.88
C PHE A 55 5.88 -10.01 -6.76
N ASP A 56 4.89 -10.29 -5.90
CA ASP A 56 4.53 -9.43 -4.79
C ASP A 56 5.66 -9.39 -3.73
N ALA A 57 6.30 -10.53 -3.46
CA ALA A 57 7.49 -10.60 -2.62
C ALA A 57 8.68 -9.84 -3.23
N GLY A 58 8.89 -9.95 -4.55
CA GLY A 58 9.93 -9.22 -5.27
C GLY A 58 9.71 -7.71 -5.21
N TRP A 59 8.48 -7.26 -5.43
CA TRP A 59 8.07 -5.87 -5.26
C TRP A 59 8.33 -5.39 -3.83
N PHE A 60 7.93 -6.17 -2.83
CA PHE A 60 8.16 -5.86 -1.42
C PHE A 60 9.65 -5.74 -1.08
N VAL A 61 10.48 -6.69 -1.53
CA VAL A 61 11.93 -6.64 -1.34
C VAL A 61 12.52 -5.41 -2.02
N GLY A 62 12.06 -5.08 -3.23
CA GLY A 62 12.44 -3.87 -3.96
C GLY A 62 12.17 -2.60 -3.17
N GLU A 63 10.98 -2.48 -2.56
CA GLU A 63 10.66 -1.34 -1.69
C GLU A 63 11.58 -1.26 -0.47
N VAL A 64 11.83 -2.38 0.22
CA VAL A 64 12.73 -2.42 1.39
C VAL A 64 14.15 -1.99 0.99
N VAL A 65 14.67 -2.49 -0.13
CA VAL A 65 16.01 -2.17 -0.64
C VAL A 65 16.08 -0.70 -1.05
N ALA A 66 15.12 -0.20 -1.83
CA ALA A 66 15.06 1.21 -2.24
C ALA A 66 15.04 2.13 -1.02
N HIS A 67 14.24 1.79 -0.01
CA HIS A 67 14.15 2.57 1.22
C HIS A 67 15.44 2.54 2.04
N ARG A 68 16.17 1.41 2.03
CA ARG A 68 17.48 1.28 2.67
C ARG A 68 18.54 2.11 1.94
N VAL A 69 18.56 2.08 0.61
CA VAL A 69 19.49 2.87 -0.22
C VAL A 69 19.24 4.38 -0.04
N LEU A 70 17.98 4.81 -0.06
CA LEU A 70 17.62 6.23 0.06
C LEU A 70 17.79 6.82 1.46
N LEU A 71 17.95 5.97 2.49
CA LEU A 71 18.33 6.40 3.83
C LEU A 71 19.85 6.60 3.98
N GLU A 72 20.65 6.12 3.02
CA GLU A 72 22.11 6.28 2.99
C GLU A 72 22.76 5.86 4.34
N ASP A 73 23.68 6.66 4.89
CA ASP A 73 24.38 6.39 6.15
C ASP A 73 23.43 6.20 7.35
N ASP A 74 22.22 6.76 7.31
CA ASP A 74 21.23 6.59 8.37
C ASP A 74 20.61 5.18 8.35
N ALA A 75 20.75 4.43 7.24
CA ALA A 75 20.26 3.07 7.13
C ALA A 75 21.05 2.08 7.99
N GLU A 76 22.32 2.38 8.28
CA GLU A 76 23.17 1.57 9.18
C GLU A 76 22.73 1.67 10.63
N ARG A 77 22.13 2.81 11.01
CA ARG A 77 21.59 3.06 12.35
C ARG A 77 20.30 2.27 12.63
N MET A 78 19.67 1.71 11.60
CA MET A 78 18.40 1.01 11.73
C MET A 78 18.55 -0.51 11.52
N PRO A 79 18.09 -1.34 12.48
CA PRO A 79 18.09 -2.79 12.31
C PRO A 79 17.27 -3.19 11.09
N LEU A 80 17.80 -4.08 10.24
CA LEU A 80 17.11 -4.54 9.03
C LEU A 80 15.71 -5.10 9.34
N GLY A 81 15.58 -5.85 10.44
CA GLY A 81 14.28 -6.37 10.89
C GLY A 81 13.27 -5.27 11.27
N ALA A 82 13.73 -4.11 11.73
CA ALA A 82 12.84 -2.96 11.99
C ALA A 82 12.36 -2.32 10.68
N LEU A 83 13.22 -2.24 9.66
CA LEU A 83 12.85 -1.77 8.32
C LEU A 83 11.83 -2.70 7.66
N VAL A 84 12.07 -4.00 7.70
CA VAL A 84 11.18 -5.02 7.14
C VAL A 84 9.81 -4.96 7.82
N ARG A 85 9.77 -4.91 9.15
CA ARG A 85 8.51 -4.77 9.90
C ARG A 85 7.75 -3.49 9.58
N ALA A 86 8.46 -2.36 9.44
CA ALA A 86 7.85 -1.09 9.06
C ALA A 86 7.21 -1.17 7.65
N ASN A 87 7.89 -1.81 6.70
CA ASN A 87 7.36 -2.02 5.35
C ASN A 87 6.19 -3.01 5.33
N LEU A 88 6.24 -4.11 6.11
CA LEU A 88 5.11 -5.05 6.22
C LEU A 88 3.87 -4.36 6.81
N ALA A 89 4.04 -3.53 7.83
CA ALA A 89 2.94 -2.75 8.39
C ALA A 89 2.37 -1.79 7.34
N ALA A 90 3.23 -1.08 6.60
CA ALA A 90 2.83 -0.19 5.52
C ALA A 90 2.06 -0.94 4.41
N PHE A 91 2.48 -2.15 4.04
CA PHE A 91 1.78 -2.98 3.07
C PHE A 91 0.33 -3.26 3.47
N GLY A 92 0.09 -3.55 4.75
CA GLY A 92 -1.27 -3.68 5.29
C GLY A 92 -2.11 -2.41 5.12
N PHE A 93 -1.51 -1.22 5.26
CA PHE A 93 -2.20 0.05 4.99
C PHE A 93 -2.54 0.23 3.50
N VAL A 94 -1.68 -0.22 2.58
CA VAL A 94 -2.00 -0.17 1.14
C VAL A 94 -3.24 -0.98 0.82
N ALA A 95 -3.32 -2.20 1.37
CA ALA A 95 -4.40 -3.14 1.07
C ALA A 95 -5.71 -2.82 1.80
N LEU A 96 -5.64 -2.35 3.04
CA LEU A 96 -6.80 -2.31 3.94
C LEU A 96 -7.21 -0.90 4.37
N ALA A 97 -6.30 0.06 4.36
CA ALA A 97 -6.61 1.39 4.86
C ALA A 97 -7.25 2.26 3.77
N PRO A 98 -8.26 3.09 4.10
CA PRO A 98 -8.92 3.97 3.13
C PRO A 98 -7.99 5.03 2.53
N LEU A 99 -6.87 5.34 3.19
CA LEU A 99 -5.82 6.22 2.68
C LEU A 99 -4.86 5.52 1.69
N GLY A 100 -4.95 4.19 1.56
CA GLY A 100 -4.15 3.36 0.67
C GLY A 100 -2.64 3.61 0.80
N LYS A 101 -1.97 3.78 -0.34
CA LYS A 101 -0.53 4.02 -0.44
C LYS A 101 -0.07 5.26 0.32
N ALA A 102 -0.84 6.35 0.31
CA ALA A 102 -0.45 7.56 1.05
C ALA A 102 -0.42 7.32 2.57
N GLY A 103 -1.39 6.58 3.10
CA GLY A 103 -1.39 6.18 4.51
C GLY A 103 -0.24 5.24 4.86
N ALA A 104 0.08 4.32 3.95
CA ALA A 104 1.20 3.41 4.10
C ALA A 104 2.55 4.14 4.23
N GLU A 105 2.81 5.13 3.38
CA GLU A 105 4.05 5.91 3.45
C GLU A 105 4.14 6.77 4.72
N ILE A 106 3.01 7.33 5.19
CA ILE A 106 2.97 8.03 6.48
C ILE A 106 3.29 7.06 7.63
N ALA A 107 2.64 5.89 7.66
CA ALA A 107 2.86 4.89 8.70
C ALA A 107 4.33 4.43 8.73
N ARG A 108 4.93 4.25 7.55
CA ARG A 108 6.34 3.89 7.40
C ARG A 108 7.26 5.00 7.88
N ALA A 109 7.03 6.24 7.44
CA ALA A 109 7.82 7.40 7.86
C ALA A 109 7.79 7.55 9.39
N LEU A 110 6.63 7.38 10.03
CA LEU A 110 6.51 7.40 11.50
C LEU A 110 7.26 6.25 12.17
N ALA A 111 7.20 5.04 11.62
CA ALA A 111 7.91 3.87 12.16
C ALA A 111 9.44 4.00 12.06
N VAL A 112 9.93 4.71 11.04
CA VAL A 112 11.35 4.96 10.77
C VAL A 112 11.86 6.22 11.46
N ALA A 113 11.01 7.24 11.67
CA ALA A 113 11.36 8.52 12.28
C ALA A 113 12.03 8.39 13.66
N ARG A 114 11.71 7.34 14.43
CA ARG A 114 12.35 7.07 15.73
C ARG A 114 13.85 6.71 15.64
N HIS A 115 14.34 6.34 14.46
CA HIS A 115 15.74 5.97 14.24
C HIS A 115 16.54 7.06 13.49
N VAL A 116 15.90 7.80 12.59
CA VAL A 116 16.58 8.73 11.68
C VAL A 116 16.07 10.18 11.77
N GLY A 117 15.08 10.43 12.62
CA GLY A 117 14.40 11.73 12.74
C GLY A 117 13.26 11.90 11.73
N GLY A 118 12.24 12.67 12.13
CA GLY A 118 11.02 12.90 11.33
C GLY A 118 11.27 13.48 9.92
N PRO A 119 12.03 14.58 9.78
CA PRO A 119 12.27 15.19 8.47
C PRO A 119 12.97 14.26 7.48
N ARG A 120 13.99 13.50 7.94
CA ARG A 120 14.74 12.55 7.11
C ARG A 120 13.86 11.37 6.70
N ALA A 121 13.06 10.83 7.63
CA ALA A 121 12.12 9.76 7.33
C ALA A 121 11.04 10.17 6.32
N ALA A 122 10.52 11.40 6.42
CA ALA A 122 9.56 11.94 5.45
C ALA A 122 10.18 12.12 4.06
N ALA A 123 11.41 12.66 3.97
CA ALA A 123 12.13 12.82 2.71
C ALA A 123 12.42 11.47 2.04
N ALA A 124 12.87 10.47 2.81
CA ALA A 124 13.11 9.12 2.30
C ALA A 124 11.82 8.48 1.76
N ALA A 125 10.71 8.58 2.49
CA ALA A 125 9.41 8.07 2.03
C ALA A 125 8.92 8.75 0.74
N ALA A 126 9.07 10.08 0.65
CA ALA A 126 8.73 10.83 -0.55
C ALA A 126 9.58 10.40 -1.77
N ASN A 127 10.88 10.18 -1.57
CA ASN A 127 11.79 9.72 -2.62
C ASN A 127 11.47 8.29 -3.08
N VAL A 128 11.14 7.38 -2.16
CA VAL A 128 10.69 6.02 -2.51
C VAL A 128 9.41 6.10 -3.34
N GLN A 129 8.43 6.90 -2.93
CA GLN A 129 7.19 7.05 -3.68
C GLN A 129 7.43 7.65 -5.08
N ALA A 130 8.32 8.63 -5.20
CA ALA A 130 8.70 9.22 -6.49
C ALA A 130 9.37 8.18 -7.41
N ALA A 131 10.30 7.38 -6.87
CA ALA A 131 10.96 6.31 -7.61
C ALA A 131 9.95 5.25 -8.09
N SER A 132 9.00 4.83 -7.24
CA SER A 132 7.94 3.89 -7.61
C SER A 132 7.01 4.45 -8.68
N LEU A 133 6.67 5.75 -8.64
CA LEU A 133 5.85 6.39 -9.68
C LEU A 133 6.58 6.46 -11.03
N LEU A 134 7.88 6.79 -11.02
CA LEU A 134 8.71 6.79 -12.23
C LEU A 134 8.85 5.38 -12.80
N GLY A 135 9.10 4.38 -11.95
CA GLY A 135 9.14 2.97 -12.37
C GLY A 135 7.83 2.53 -13.02
N ASN A 136 6.69 2.85 -12.41
CA ASN A 136 5.39 2.55 -12.99
C ASN A 136 5.16 3.26 -14.33
N ALA A 137 5.56 4.52 -14.45
CA ALA A 137 5.46 5.27 -15.70
C ALA A 137 6.28 4.63 -16.83
N LEU A 138 7.50 4.15 -16.53
CA LEU A 138 8.37 3.48 -17.50
C LEU A 138 7.85 2.11 -17.94
N VAL A 139 7.14 1.38 -17.07
CA VAL A 139 6.58 0.07 -17.39
C VAL A 139 5.24 0.17 -18.12
N SER A 140 4.47 1.24 -17.87
CA SER A 140 3.09 1.38 -18.35
C SER A 140 2.95 2.19 -19.65
N VAL A 141 4.02 2.87 -20.10
CA VAL A 141 4.09 3.65 -21.35
C VAL A 141 4.99 2.93 -22.34
#